data_AF-A0A525NJ19-F1
#
_entry.id   AF-A0A525NJ19-F1
#
_cell.length_a   1.000
_cell.length_b   1.000
_cell.length_c   1.000
_cell.angle_alpha   90.00
_cell.angle_beta   90.00
_cell.angle_gamma   90.00
#
_symmetry.space_group_name_H-M   'P 1'
#
loop_
_entity.id
_entity.type
_entity.pdbx_description
1 polymer ?
#
loop_
_entity_poly.entity_id
_entity_poly.type
_entity_poly.pdbx_seq_one_letter_code
_entity_poly.pdbx_strand_id
1 'polypeptide(L)'
;IGICFFIPTNRRIMQLENSHRKFSINMDDVARAYAAVHAADRASTFRMSSEFDAVRERLSYLRDHPDLSTLEPGLLEVAAQMSHISKELATLYADDKIDRARSFLKQRQEEVDLFNSRLDQAKGISNEMKHWLHEVELEESVASAQLERLRAEMREVMPELGIERVVATDGLNDTNDGRDHDSRIIEMQPKAAE
;
A
#
# COMPACT_ATOMS: atom_id res chain seq x y z
N ILE A 1 19.57 -53.04 -5.27
CA ILE A 1 19.52 -52.72 -3.81
C ILE A 1 19.46 -51.19 -3.52
N GLY A 2 19.55 -50.28 -4.51
CA GLY A 2 19.60 -48.82 -4.25
C GLY A 2 18.27 -48.06 -4.05
N ILE A 3 17.10 -48.63 -4.35
CA ILE A 3 15.82 -47.87 -4.37
C ILE A 3 15.16 -47.78 -2.99
N CYS A 4 15.45 -48.70 -2.08
CA CYS A 4 14.81 -48.75 -0.75
C CYS A 4 15.31 -47.68 0.23
N PHE A 5 16.35 -46.92 -0.11
CA PHE A 5 16.90 -45.85 0.75
C PHE A 5 16.16 -44.51 0.61
N PHE A 6 15.43 -44.29 -0.50
CA PHE A 6 14.74 -43.02 -0.80
C PHE A 6 13.27 -42.98 -0.35
N ILE A 7 12.67 -44.14 -0.09
CA ILE A 7 11.26 -44.27 0.34
C ILE A 7 10.99 -43.58 1.70
N PRO A 8 11.86 -43.68 2.73
CA PRO A 8 11.62 -43.02 4.01
C PRO A 8 11.66 -41.49 3.89
N THR A 9 12.54 -40.95 3.05
CA THR A 9 12.74 -39.52 2.86
C THR A 9 11.54 -38.87 2.18
N ASN A 10 11.03 -39.47 1.10
CA ASN A 10 9.84 -38.98 0.41
C ASN A 10 8.58 -39.04 1.29
N ARG A 11 8.44 -40.10 2.11
CA ARG A 11 7.32 -40.20 3.07
C ARG A 11 7.36 -39.07 4.10
N ARG A 12 8.56 -38.72 4.59
CA ARG A 12 8.76 -37.65 5.57
C ARG A 12 8.47 -36.27 4.97
N ILE A 13 8.87 -36.03 3.72
CA ILE A 13 8.59 -34.80 2.97
C ILE A 13 7.07 -34.63 2.76
N MET A 14 6.38 -35.68 2.31
CA MET A 14 4.93 -35.65 2.09
C MET A 14 4.13 -35.48 3.40
N GLN A 15 4.66 -35.98 4.53
CA GLN A 15 4.10 -35.75 5.87
C GLN A 15 4.30 -34.31 6.33
N LEU A 16 5.48 -33.73 6.07
CA LEU A 16 5.78 -32.33 6.34
C LEU A 16 4.87 -31.41 5.53
N GLU A 17 4.70 -31.64 4.23
CA GLU A 17 3.79 -30.87 3.37
C GLU A 17 2.33 -30.96 3.86
N ASN A 18 1.86 -32.15 4.23
CA ASN A 18 0.52 -32.32 4.80
C ASN A 18 0.38 -31.67 6.19
N SER A 19 1.43 -31.68 7.03
CA SER A 19 1.42 -30.96 8.30
C SER A 19 1.46 -29.44 8.11
N HIS A 20 2.18 -28.93 7.11
CA HIS A 20 2.23 -27.51 6.77
C HIS A 20 0.87 -27.03 6.25
N ARG A 21 0.17 -27.87 5.47
CA ARG A 21 -1.20 -27.63 4.99
C ARG A 21 -2.26 -27.74 6.09
N LYS A 22 -1.98 -28.50 7.15
CA LYS A 22 -2.83 -28.56 8.37
C LYS A 22 -2.53 -27.44 9.37
N PHE A 23 -1.34 -26.83 9.31
CA PHE A 23 -0.91 -25.76 10.21
C PHE A 23 -1.27 -24.37 9.67
N SER A 24 -1.69 -24.25 8.41
CA SER A 24 -2.45 -23.07 7.99
C SER A 24 -3.78 -23.11 8.73
N ILE A 25 -3.81 -22.42 9.87
CA ILE A 25 -5.00 -21.81 10.42
C ILE A 25 -5.87 -21.37 9.23
N ASN A 26 -6.97 -22.07 8.97
CA ASN A 26 -7.85 -21.70 7.87
C ASN A 26 -8.40 -20.32 8.20
N MET A 27 -8.34 -19.40 7.24
CA MET A 27 -8.83 -18.03 7.42
C MET A 27 -10.30 -18.02 7.87
N ASP A 28 -11.08 -19.03 7.47
CA ASP A 28 -12.46 -19.26 7.92
C ASP A 28 -12.58 -19.56 9.41
N ASP A 29 -11.61 -20.26 10.00
CA ASP A 29 -11.60 -20.60 11.42
C ASP A 29 -11.18 -19.41 12.28
N VAL A 30 -10.26 -18.58 11.77
CA VAL A 30 -9.96 -17.26 12.35
C VAL A 30 -11.16 -16.35 12.27
N ALA A 31 -11.82 -16.28 11.11
CA ALA A 31 -12.99 -15.46 10.91
C ALA A 31 -14.15 -15.90 11.82
N ARG A 32 -14.37 -17.22 11.99
CA ARG A 32 -15.35 -17.76 12.95
C ARG A 32 -14.99 -17.43 14.39
N ALA A 33 -13.75 -17.68 14.79
CA ALA A 33 -13.31 -17.43 16.16
C ALA A 33 -13.38 -15.93 16.49
N TYR A 34 -12.94 -15.08 15.57
CA TYR A 34 -13.04 -13.62 15.65
C TYR A 34 -14.50 -13.17 15.72
N ALA A 35 -15.37 -13.69 14.87
CA ALA A 35 -16.80 -13.37 14.88
C ALA A 35 -17.48 -13.83 16.19
N ALA A 36 -17.14 -15.00 16.72
CA ALA A 36 -17.69 -15.52 17.97
C ALA A 36 -17.25 -14.70 19.18
N VAL A 37 -15.97 -14.32 19.25
CA VAL A 37 -15.45 -13.43 20.29
C VAL A 37 -16.08 -12.05 20.19
N HIS A 38 -16.19 -11.47 18.99
CA HIS A 38 -16.85 -10.17 18.78
C HIS A 38 -18.36 -10.20 19.04
N ALA A 39 -19.02 -11.33 18.83
CA ALA A 39 -20.43 -11.51 19.20
C ALA A 39 -20.60 -11.58 20.72
N ALA A 40 -19.73 -12.32 21.42
CA ALA A 40 -19.73 -12.42 22.88
C ALA A 40 -19.35 -11.09 23.55
N ASP A 41 -18.37 -10.36 22.99
CA ASP A 41 -17.94 -9.05 23.47
C ASP A 41 -19.06 -8.01 23.30
N ARG A 42 -19.74 -7.98 22.15
CA ARG A 42 -20.93 -7.14 21.94
C ARG A 42 -22.10 -7.51 22.84
N ALA A 43 -22.33 -8.80 23.10
CA ALA A 43 -23.34 -9.22 24.07
C ALA A 43 -23.02 -8.72 25.50
N SER A 44 -21.74 -8.56 25.83
CA SER A 44 -21.30 -8.00 27.11
C SER A 44 -21.42 -6.47 27.18
N THR A 45 -21.34 -5.75 26.05
CA THR A 45 -21.61 -4.30 25.99
C THR A 45 -23.03 -3.96 26.43
N PHE A 46 -24.00 -4.87 26.21
CA PHE A 46 -25.38 -4.73 26.70
C PHE A 46 -25.59 -5.17 28.15
N ARG A 47 -24.61 -5.79 28.83
CA ARG A 47 -24.70 -6.05 30.28
C ARG A 47 -24.70 -4.77 31.11
N MET A 48 -24.15 -3.66 30.60
CA MET A 48 -24.28 -2.37 31.28
C MET A 48 -25.74 -1.92 31.37
N SER A 49 -26.58 -2.18 30.37
CA SER A 49 -28.01 -1.80 30.41
C SER A 49 -28.79 -2.62 31.45
N SER A 50 -28.56 -3.93 31.53
CA SER A 50 -29.19 -4.78 32.55
C SER A 50 -28.68 -4.51 33.96
N GLU A 51 -27.40 -4.15 34.09
CA GLU A 51 -26.84 -3.73 35.38
C GLU A 51 -27.33 -2.33 35.77
N PHE A 52 -27.63 -1.46 34.82
CA PHE A 52 -28.32 -0.19 35.06
C PHE A 52 -29.76 -0.37 35.53
N ASP A 53 -30.52 -1.29 34.92
CA ASP A 53 -31.88 -1.61 35.37
C ASP A 53 -31.87 -2.24 36.76
N ALA A 54 -30.92 -3.13 37.06
CA ALA A 54 -30.73 -3.68 38.40
C ALA A 54 -30.32 -2.62 39.44
N VAL A 55 -29.47 -1.66 39.06
CA VAL A 55 -29.13 -0.51 39.91
C VAL A 55 -30.34 0.41 40.09
N ARG A 56 -31.14 0.64 39.05
CA ARG A 56 -32.37 1.46 39.09
C ARG A 56 -33.44 0.85 40.00
N GLU A 57 -33.64 -0.47 39.91
CA GLU A 57 -34.54 -1.22 40.79
C GLU A 57 -34.06 -1.15 42.24
N ARG A 58 -32.75 -1.29 42.46
CA ARG A 58 -32.13 -1.13 43.80
C ARG A 58 -32.25 0.30 44.33
N LEU A 59 -32.16 1.31 43.46
CA LEU A 59 -32.29 2.71 43.81
C LEU A 59 -33.74 3.07 44.18
N SER A 60 -34.70 2.51 43.44
CA SER A 60 -36.14 2.55 43.77
C SER A 60 -36.42 1.94 45.14
N TYR A 61 -35.85 0.76 45.41
CA TYR A 61 -36.00 0.06 46.66
C TYR A 61 -35.42 0.84 47.85
N LEU A 62 -34.26 1.49 47.68
CA LEU A 62 -33.63 2.31 48.73
C LEU A 62 -34.38 3.63 48.99
N ARG A 63 -35.01 4.22 47.97
CA ARG A 63 -35.86 5.41 48.10
C ARG A 63 -37.12 5.14 48.93
N ASP A 64 -37.74 3.97 48.74
CA ASP A 64 -39.00 3.63 49.39
C ASP A 64 -38.78 2.99 50.80
N HIS A 65 -37.52 2.91 51.26
CA HIS A 65 -37.15 2.30 52.54
C HIS A 65 -37.21 3.32 53.71
N PRO A 66 -37.94 3.03 54.80
CA PRO A 66 -38.28 4.01 55.85
C PRO A 66 -37.07 4.55 56.66
N ASP A 67 -35.97 3.80 56.74
CA ASP A 67 -34.76 4.21 57.47
C ASP A 67 -33.73 5.02 56.65
N LEU A 68 -33.96 5.20 55.34
CA LEU A 68 -32.99 5.81 54.41
C LEU A 68 -33.42 7.19 53.87
N SER A 69 -34.48 7.80 54.41
CA SER A 69 -34.98 9.09 53.93
C SER A 69 -33.94 10.23 53.98
N THR A 70 -32.87 10.09 54.77
CA THR A 70 -31.77 11.05 54.89
C THR A 70 -30.70 10.91 53.79
N LEU A 71 -30.70 9.80 53.04
CA LEU A 71 -29.77 9.50 51.94
C LEU A 71 -30.32 9.89 50.56
N GLU A 72 -31.55 10.40 50.50
CA GLU A 72 -32.27 10.77 49.27
C GLU A 72 -31.46 11.70 48.33
N PRO A 73 -30.75 12.75 48.82
CA PRO A 73 -29.99 13.65 47.94
C PRO A 73 -28.78 12.97 47.29
N GLY A 74 -28.01 12.18 48.05
CA GLY A 74 -26.82 11.50 47.53
C GLY A 74 -27.17 10.36 46.57
N LEU A 75 -28.31 9.70 46.80
CA LEU A 75 -28.83 8.67 45.91
C LEU A 75 -29.32 9.25 44.57
N LEU A 76 -29.97 10.42 44.61
CA LEU A 76 -30.37 11.17 43.41
C LEU A 76 -29.17 11.70 42.63
N GLU A 77 -28.12 12.16 43.31
CA GLU A 77 -26.89 12.64 42.68
C GLU A 77 -26.15 11.51 41.94
N VAL A 78 -25.99 10.34 42.56
CA VAL A 78 -25.37 9.17 41.91
C VAL A 78 -26.22 8.68 40.73
N ALA A 79 -27.54 8.64 40.87
CA ALA A 79 -28.43 8.29 39.77
C ALA A 79 -28.34 9.30 38.61
N ALA A 80 -28.23 10.59 38.90
CA ALA A 80 -28.06 11.64 37.90
C ALA A 80 -26.71 11.51 37.18
N GLN A 81 -25.60 11.30 37.91
CA GLN A 81 -24.28 11.09 37.33
C GLN A 81 -24.23 9.85 36.43
N MET A 82 -24.76 8.73 36.91
CA MET A 82 -24.80 7.47 36.14
C MET A 82 -25.71 7.60 34.90
N SER A 83 -26.85 8.28 35.00
CA SER A 83 -27.74 8.56 33.86
C SER A 83 -27.04 9.42 32.79
N HIS A 84 -26.25 10.40 33.20
CA HIS A 84 -25.48 11.24 32.29
C HIS A 84 -24.42 10.43 31.52
N ILE A 85 -23.62 9.63 32.23
CA ILE A 85 -22.56 8.81 31.64
C ILE A 85 -23.16 7.78 30.67
N SER A 86 -24.27 7.13 31.03
CA SER A 86 -24.95 6.19 30.13
C SER A 86 -25.51 6.85 28.88
N LYS A 87 -26.02 8.07 28.99
CA LYS A 87 -26.49 8.84 27.83
C LYS A 87 -25.34 9.21 26.90
N GLU A 88 -24.19 9.61 27.45
CA GLU A 88 -22.99 9.92 26.65
C GLU A 88 -22.48 8.67 25.93
N LEU A 89 -22.37 7.53 26.63
CA LEU A 89 -21.96 6.27 26.02
C LEU A 89 -22.94 5.81 24.92
N ALA A 90 -24.24 5.84 25.18
CA ALA A 90 -25.25 5.49 24.17
C ALA A 90 -25.21 6.44 22.95
N THR A 91 -24.87 7.71 23.16
CA THR A 91 -24.75 8.68 22.06
C THR A 91 -23.49 8.47 21.25
N LEU A 92 -22.36 8.12 21.89
CA LEU A 92 -21.09 7.87 21.21
C LEU A 92 -21.08 6.51 20.49
N TYR A 93 -21.60 5.47 21.14
CA TYR A 93 -21.67 4.10 20.64
C TYR A 93 -23.04 3.75 20.05
N ALA A 94 -23.80 4.75 19.60
CA ALA A 94 -25.04 4.49 18.88
C ALA A 94 -24.76 3.58 17.67
N ASP A 95 -25.55 2.51 17.52
CA ASP A 95 -25.34 1.50 16.48
C ASP A 95 -25.24 2.12 15.08
N ASP A 96 -26.06 3.12 14.78
CA ASP A 96 -26.03 3.88 13.51
C ASP A 96 -24.67 4.55 13.24
N LYS A 97 -23.99 5.05 14.28
CA LYS A 97 -22.67 5.70 14.14
C LYS A 97 -21.58 4.66 13.92
N ILE A 98 -21.65 3.54 14.63
CA ILE A 98 -20.69 2.44 14.49
C ILE A 98 -20.82 1.78 13.11
N ASP A 99 -22.04 1.54 12.64
CA ASP A 99 -22.28 0.96 11.32
C ASP A 99 -21.87 1.89 10.19
N ARG A 100 -22.05 3.21 10.35
CA ARG A 100 -21.52 4.21 9.43
C ARG A 100 -19.99 4.22 9.40
N ALA A 101 -19.34 4.20 10.57
CA ALA A 101 -17.88 4.14 10.67
C ALA A 101 -17.32 2.86 10.03
N ARG A 102 -17.98 1.71 10.25
CA ARG A 102 -17.62 0.43 9.61
C ARG A 102 -17.76 0.51 8.09
N SER A 103 -18.86 1.08 7.61
CA SER A 103 -19.10 1.26 6.17
C SER A 103 -18.04 2.14 5.52
N PHE A 104 -17.65 3.24 6.19
CA PHE A 104 -16.56 4.10 5.74
C PHE A 104 -15.22 3.37 5.69
N LEU A 105 -14.87 2.61 6.72
CA LEU A 105 -13.62 1.82 6.73
C LEU A 105 -13.61 0.77 5.61
N LYS A 106 -14.74 0.13 5.35
CA LYS A 106 -14.87 -0.84 4.25
C LYS A 106 -14.66 -0.16 2.90
N GLN A 107 -15.32 0.98 2.67
CA GLN A 107 -15.11 1.76 1.44
C GLN A 107 -13.65 2.19 1.28
N ARG A 108 -13.01 2.66 2.36
CA ARG A 108 -11.59 3.04 2.34
C ARG A 108 -10.67 1.86 2.02
N GLN A 109 -10.99 0.67 2.50
CA GLN A 109 -10.26 -0.54 2.15
C GLN A 109 -10.37 -0.85 0.65
N GLU A 110 -11.59 -0.82 0.10
CA GLU A 110 -11.83 -1.04 -1.33
C GLU A 110 -11.10 0.01 -2.20
N GLU A 111 -11.08 1.27 -1.77
CA GLU A 111 -10.32 2.35 -2.43
C GLU A 111 -8.81 2.11 -2.40
N VAL A 112 -8.27 1.65 -1.27
CA VAL A 112 -6.84 1.31 -1.14
C VAL A 112 -6.47 0.13 -2.03
N ASP A 113 -7.32 -0.88 -2.11
CA ASP A 113 -7.08 -2.06 -2.96
C ASP A 113 -7.05 -1.67 -4.45
N LEU A 114 -8.00 -0.83 -4.88
CA LEU A 114 -8.01 -0.28 -6.24
C LEU A 114 -6.77 0.58 -6.52
N PHE A 115 -6.36 1.40 -5.55
CA PHE A 115 -5.17 2.22 -5.67
C PHE A 115 -3.90 1.37 -5.81
N ASN A 116 -3.75 0.32 -5.00
CA ASN A 116 -2.62 -0.61 -5.09
C ASN A 116 -2.58 -1.31 -6.44
N SER A 117 -3.73 -1.74 -6.98
CA SER A 117 -3.79 -2.34 -8.32
C SER A 117 -3.29 -1.38 -9.41
N ARG A 118 -3.67 -0.10 -9.35
CA ARG A 118 -3.17 0.93 -10.29
C ARG A 118 -1.67 1.16 -10.13
N LEU A 119 -1.18 1.17 -8.89
CA LEU A 119 0.22 1.38 -8.58
C LEU A 119 1.09 0.22 -9.11
N ASP A 120 0.61 -1.01 -9.01
CA ASP A 120 1.30 -2.18 -9.57
C ASP A 120 1.33 -2.15 -11.10
N GLN A 121 0.23 -1.73 -11.75
CA GLN A 121 0.23 -1.51 -13.21
C GLN A 121 1.25 -0.45 -13.62
N ALA A 122 1.29 0.69 -12.92
CA ALA A 122 2.24 1.77 -13.21
C ALA A 122 3.70 1.32 -13.01
N LYS A 123 3.97 0.50 -12.00
CA LYS A 123 5.30 -0.12 -11.80
C LYS A 123 5.67 -1.05 -12.94
N GLY A 124 4.73 -1.87 -13.42
CA GLY A 124 4.92 -2.76 -14.57
C GLY A 124 5.36 -1.97 -15.80
N ILE A 125 4.55 -0.96 -16.17
CA ILE A 125 4.84 -0.06 -17.31
C ILE A 125 6.21 0.62 -17.13
N SER A 126 6.52 1.11 -15.93
CA SER A 126 7.82 1.76 -15.66
C SER A 126 9.00 0.82 -15.84
N ASN A 127 8.82 -0.46 -15.51
CA ASN A 127 9.86 -1.47 -15.69
C ASN A 127 10.03 -1.85 -17.16
N GLU A 128 8.93 -1.97 -17.90
CA GLU A 128 8.94 -2.19 -19.35
C GLU A 128 9.64 -1.04 -20.08
N MET A 129 9.33 0.21 -19.74
CA MET A 129 9.99 1.39 -20.31
C MET A 129 11.51 1.39 -20.05
N LYS A 130 11.95 0.99 -18.85
CA LYS A 130 13.38 0.85 -18.55
C LYS A 130 14.05 -0.25 -19.38
N HIS A 131 13.35 -1.35 -19.61
CA HIS A 131 13.86 -2.43 -20.44
C HIS A 131 14.03 -1.97 -21.90
N TRP A 132 13.01 -1.31 -22.47
CA TRP A 132 13.09 -0.76 -23.83
C TRP A 132 14.19 0.30 -23.97
N LEU A 133 14.36 1.17 -22.97
CA LEU A 133 15.46 2.12 -22.98
C LEU A 133 16.81 1.41 -23.08
N HIS A 134 17.03 0.39 -22.26
CA HIS A 134 18.29 -0.35 -22.27
C HIS A 134 18.53 -1.09 -23.59
N GLU A 135 17.48 -1.66 -24.19
CA GLU A 135 17.56 -2.31 -25.49
C GLU A 135 17.94 -1.32 -26.60
N VAL A 136 17.29 -0.15 -26.62
CA VAL A 136 17.61 0.93 -27.57
C VAL A 136 19.04 1.44 -27.39
N GLU A 137 19.50 1.65 -26.15
CA GLU A 137 20.88 2.07 -25.87
C GLU A 137 21.91 1.04 -26.38
N LEU A 138 21.63 -0.26 -26.21
CA LEU A 138 22.46 -1.33 -26.73
C LEU A 138 22.48 -1.32 -28.26
N GLU A 139 21.32 -1.20 -28.91
CA GLU A 139 21.23 -1.12 -30.37
C GLU A 139 21.97 0.10 -30.93
N GLU A 140 21.85 1.26 -30.30
CA GLU A 140 22.58 2.47 -30.68
C GLU A 140 24.10 2.30 -30.52
N SER A 141 24.54 1.64 -29.44
CA SER A 141 25.96 1.33 -29.24
C SER A 141 26.50 0.40 -30.35
N VAL A 142 25.71 -0.57 -30.80
CA VAL A 142 26.09 -1.46 -31.91
C VAL A 142 26.12 -0.70 -33.22
N ALA A 143 25.10 0.11 -33.50
CA ALA A 143 25.01 0.91 -34.72
C ALA A 143 26.18 1.92 -34.84
N SER A 144 26.54 2.58 -33.73
CA SER A 144 27.68 3.50 -33.69
C SER A 144 29.01 2.77 -33.95
N ALA A 145 29.21 1.59 -33.37
CA ALA A 145 30.40 0.78 -33.62
C ALA A 145 30.48 0.29 -35.09
N GLN A 146 29.36 -0.11 -35.68
CA GLN A 146 29.27 -0.50 -37.08
C GLN A 146 29.59 0.69 -38.01
N LEU A 147 29.06 1.87 -37.73
CA LEU A 147 29.36 3.09 -38.49
C LEU A 147 30.84 3.45 -38.43
N GLU A 148 31.47 3.36 -37.24
CA GLU A 148 32.89 3.66 -37.10
C GLU A 148 33.76 2.64 -37.86
N ARG A 149 33.40 1.36 -37.81
CA ARG A 149 34.05 0.32 -38.61
C ARG A 149 33.91 0.58 -40.11
N LEU A 150 32.70 0.88 -40.59
CA LEU A 150 32.46 1.18 -41.99
C LEU A 150 33.24 2.42 -42.46
N ARG A 151 33.34 3.45 -41.62
CA ARG A 151 34.19 4.63 -41.89
C ARG A 151 35.67 4.28 -41.98
N ALA A 152 36.15 3.38 -41.13
CA ALA A 152 37.53 2.90 -41.18
C ALA A 152 37.80 2.10 -42.47
N GLU A 153 36.92 1.15 -42.81
CA GLU A 153 37.00 0.37 -44.05
C GLU A 153 36.97 1.27 -45.30
N MET A 154 36.09 2.27 -45.34
CA MET A 154 36.06 3.26 -46.43
C MET A 154 37.36 4.07 -46.51
N ARG A 155 37.92 4.50 -45.38
CA ARG A 155 39.19 5.25 -45.35
C ARG A 155 40.36 4.43 -45.85
N GLU A 156 40.36 3.12 -45.64
CA GLU A 156 41.38 2.20 -46.15
C GLU A 156 41.31 2.05 -47.69
N VAL A 157 40.10 2.01 -48.26
CA VAL A 157 39.90 1.81 -49.72
C VAL A 157 40.00 3.13 -50.50
N MET A 158 39.78 4.27 -49.86
CA MET A 158 39.76 5.60 -50.51
C MET A 158 41.07 6.01 -51.22
N PRO A 159 42.28 5.71 -50.71
CA PRO A 159 43.55 5.95 -51.40
C PRO A 159 43.67 5.15 -52.71
N GLU A 160 43.23 3.88 -52.71
CA GLU A 160 43.25 3.01 -53.89
C GLU A 160 42.32 3.49 -55.01
N LEU A 161 41.29 4.26 -54.65
CA LEU A 161 40.36 4.87 -55.60
C LEU A 161 40.86 6.23 -56.15
N GLY A 162 42.00 6.75 -55.68
CA GLY A 162 42.57 8.03 -56.12
C GLY A 162 41.80 9.27 -55.63
N ILE A 163 40.93 9.12 -54.62
CA ILE A 163 40.07 10.18 -54.07
C ILE A 163 40.63 10.63 -52.71
N GLU A 164 41.89 11.02 -52.64
CA GLU A 164 42.44 11.60 -51.40
C GLU A 164 42.14 13.10 -51.36
N ARG A 165 40.97 13.47 -50.84
CA ARG A 165 40.69 14.88 -50.54
C ARG A 165 41.37 15.24 -49.22
N VAL A 166 42.63 15.65 -49.30
CA VAL A 166 43.30 16.36 -48.21
C VAL A 166 42.51 17.65 -47.96
N VAL A 167 41.70 17.69 -46.91
CA VAL A 167 41.20 18.97 -46.38
C VAL A 167 42.40 19.61 -45.71
N ALA A 168 43.09 20.47 -46.46
CA ALA A 168 44.11 21.34 -45.91
C ALA A 168 43.45 22.24 -44.86
N THR A 169 43.67 21.94 -43.59
CA THR A 169 43.47 22.90 -42.51
C THR A 169 44.64 23.86 -42.53
N ASP A 170 44.70 24.73 -43.54
CA ASP A 170 45.65 25.82 -43.60
C ASP A 170 44.89 27.10 -43.94
N GLY A 171 44.79 28.00 -42.96
CA GLY A 171 44.01 29.23 -43.06
C GLY A 171 43.38 29.67 -41.75
N LEU A 172 44.19 29.85 -40.70
CA LEU A 172 43.83 30.82 -39.67
C LEU A 172 43.92 32.22 -40.30
N ASN A 173 42.88 33.03 -40.10
CA ASN A 173 42.73 34.46 -40.46
C ASN A 173 42.36 34.77 -41.92
N ASP A 174 41.09 35.07 -42.19
CA ASP A 174 40.69 36.48 -42.31
C ASP A 174 39.16 36.66 -42.22
N THR A 175 38.79 37.75 -41.56
CA THR A 175 37.48 38.41 -41.42
C THR A 175 36.38 38.05 -42.44
N ASN A 176 35.20 37.58 -41.98
CA ASN A 176 33.93 38.28 -42.25
C ASN A 176 32.76 37.75 -41.41
N ASP A 177 31.91 38.71 -41.07
CA ASP A 177 30.71 38.75 -40.27
C ASP A 177 29.53 37.87 -40.78
N GLY A 178 28.74 37.36 -39.82
CA GLY A 178 27.28 37.21 -39.97
C GLY A 178 26.72 35.88 -40.48
N ARG A 179 26.28 35.01 -39.55
CA ARG A 179 24.84 34.79 -39.23
C ARG A 179 24.59 33.48 -38.47
N ASP A 180 23.89 33.66 -37.34
CA ASP A 180 22.87 32.79 -36.72
C ASP A 180 22.99 31.27 -36.86
N HIS A 181 23.17 30.60 -35.72
CA HIS A 181 22.07 29.82 -35.14
C HIS A 181 22.21 29.73 -33.61
N ASP A 182 21.40 30.55 -32.95
CA ASP A 182 21.09 30.57 -31.52
C ASP A 182 20.69 29.17 -31.02
N SER A 183 21.59 28.52 -30.28
CA SER A 183 21.29 27.30 -29.51
C SER A 183 20.98 27.67 -28.07
N ARG A 184 19.80 28.27 -27.85
CA ARG A 184 19.27 28.52 -26.50
C ARG A 184 18.57 27.29 -25.97
N ILE A 185 19.29 26.51 -25.17
CA ILE A 185 18.71 25.53 -24.25
C ILE A 185 18.12 26.33 -23.08
N ILE A 186 16.79 26.47 -23.04
CA ILE A 186 16.08 27.01 -21.88
C ILE A 186 15.72 25.82 -20.99
N GLU A 187 16.51 25.61 -19.93
CA GLU A 187 16.17 24.70 -18.84
C GLU A 187 14.90 25.22 -18.13
N MET A 188 13.83 24.43 -18.15
CA MET A 188 12.68 24.68 -17.27
C MET A 188 13.00 24.14 -15.87
N GLN A 189 13.23 25.05 -14.92
CA GLN A 189 13.23 24.74 -13.49
C GLN A 189 11.78 24.64 -12.97
N PRO A 190 11.42 23.60 -12.17
CA PRO A 190 10.09 23.45 -11.61
C PRO A 190 10.00 24.08 -10.22
N LYS A 191 8.95 24.86 -9.90
CA LYS A 191 8.58 25.08 -8.48
C LYS A 191 7.16 25.61 -8.22
N ALA A 192 6.48 24.86 -7.34
CA ALA A 192 5.49 25.22 -6.30
C ALA A 192 4.30 26.12 -6.71
N ALA A 193 3.07 25.61 -6.73
CA ALA A 193 2.20 25.40 -5.56
C ALA A 193 1.72 26.72 -4.93
N GLU A 194 0.48 27.09 -5.26
CA GLU A 194 -0.54 27.62 -4.35
C GLU A 194 -1.93 27.28 -4.91
#